data_AF-A0A7V7E7Y0-F1
#
_entry.id   AF-A0A7V7E7Y0-F1
#
_cell.length_a   1.000
_cell.length_b   1.000
_cell.length_c   1.000
_cell.angle_alpha   90.00
_cell.angle_beta   90.00
_cell.angle_gamma   90.00
#
_symmetry.space_group_name_H-M   'P 1'
#
loop_
_entity.id
_entity.type
_entity.pdbx_description
1 polymer ?
#
loop_
_entity_poly.entity_id
_entity_poly.type
_entity_poly.pdbx_seq_one_letter_code
_entity_poly.pdbx_strand_id
1 'polypeptide(L)'
;MARRGRGNIAIVTAFILPMLVGAFGLGVEIGFWYWQQRGMQNAADAAALAAATNGTATYAGEALAVAARYGFSNGANNVTVAASNAAVCPSGGSNCYSVTITSTVPQVFSQLVGYAGNGQGGVSLTATAVATQGTVQTPFCLLGTGTSGQDVTCNGCPKSNLSGCSIMSDANLTCNGHDMGASFGLAVGTAAGCGAAQKSNVPPVSDPYAGLAGSIPANICGGAYPGGNLNGASVWPATKVLCGNQTLTGDVVVPKGTVVVIENGYLDLNGHTFDASAGATVILTGTAGAYDHFVTDLSHPGKGTINITAPTSGTWSGIALYQDPALTSGLDMSFSGNMPTFNIFGVVDVSKADLTVRACGSSVTATTTHVLDAVVYQFSIPLSATACHP
;
A
#
# COMPACT_ATOMS: atom_id res chain seq x y z
N MET A 1 -50.62 -56.66 -62.51
CA MET A 1 -49.72 -55.48 -62.48
C MET A 1 -49.54 -55.02 -61.04
N ALA A 2 -48.33 -55.08 -60.47
CA ALA A 2 -47.89 -54.19 -59.39
C ALA A 2 -46.41 -54.46 -59.07
N ARG A 3 -45.51 -53.94 -59.91
CA ARG A 3 -44.07 -53.90 -59.64
C ARG A 3 -43.69 -52.45 -59.33
N ARG A 4 -42.99 -52.27 -58.20
CA ARG A 4 -41.95 -51.26 -57.91
C ARG A 4 -42.36 -49.79 -57.73
N GLY A 5 -42.68 -49.43 -56.48
CA GLY A 5 -42.52 -48.07 -55.93
C GLY A 5 -41.59 -47.98 -54.71
N ARG A 6 -41.08 -49.10 -54.17
CA ARG A 6 -40.34 -49.16 -52.90
C ARG A 6 -38.81 -49.28 -53.02
N GLY A 7 -38.27 -49.31 -54.25
CA GLY A 7 -36.81 -49.46 -54.49
C GLY A 7 -36.00 -48.17 -54.43
N ASN A 8 -36.58 -47.03 -54.82
CA ASN A 8 -35.84 -45.76 -54.89
C ASN A 8 -35.60 -45.13 -53.51
N ILE A 9 -36.55 -45.24 -52.58
CA ILE A 9 -36.40 -44.65 -51.24
C ILE A 9 -35.29 -45.36 -50.47
N ALA A 10 -35.20 -46.69 -50.55
CA ALA A 10 -34.15 -47.45 -49.85
C ALA A 10 -32.74 -47.07 -50.33
N ILE A 11 -32.55 -46.81 -51.63
CA ILE A 11 -31.26 -46.39 -52.19
C ILE A 11 -30.93 -44.97 -51.74
N VAL A 12 -31.89 -44.04 -51.83
CA VAL A 12 -31.68 -42.65 -51.38
C VAL A 12 -31.40 -42.58 -49.86
N THR A 13 -32.15 -43.33 -49.05
CA THR A 13 -31.91 -43.43 -47.60
C THR A 13 -30.56 -44.07 -47.28
N ALA A 14 -30.12 -45.09 -48.03
CA ALA A 14 -28.81 -45.73 -47.83
C ALA A 14 -27.64 -44.77 -48.05
N PHE A 15 -27.77 -43.78 -48.94
CA PHE A 15 -26.75 -42.74 -49.15
C PHE A 15 -26.86 -41.58 -48.16
N ILE A 16 -28.07 -41.18 -47.75
CA ILE A 16 -28.27 -40.04 -46.85
C ILE A 16 -27.98 -40.40 -45.38
N LEU A 17 -28.29 -41.63 -44.96
CA LEU A 17 -28.16 -42.03 -43.55
C LEU A 17 -26.71 -41.95 -43.03
N PRO A 18 -25.67 -42.42 -43.76
CA PRO A 18 -24.27 -42.23 -43.34
C PRO A 18 -23.88 -40.75 -43.24
N MET A 19 -24.41 -39.90 -44.12
CA MET A 19 -24.15 -38.45 -44.08
C MET A 19 -24.77 -37.80 -42.83
N LEU A 20 -26.00 -38.17 -42.48
CA LEU A 20 -26.67 -37.68 -41.27
C LEU A 20 -25.98 -38.15 -39.99
N VAL A 21 -25.56 -39.42 -39.94
CA VAL A 21 -24.82 -39.98 -38.80
C VAL A 21 -23.45 -39.31 -38.66
N GLY A 22 -22.73 -39.09 -39.76
CA GLY A 22 -21.47 -38.36 -39.77
C GLY A 22 -21.62 -36.92 -39.27
N ALA A 23 -22.66 -36.21 -39.75
CA ALA A 23 -22.95 -34.85 -39.29
C ALA A 23 -23.30 -34.78 -37.80
N PHE A 24 -24.07 -35.74 -37.28
CA PHE A 24 -24.40 -35.80 -35.86
C PHE A 24 -23.17 -36.12 -35.00
N GLY A 25 -22.34 -37.09 -35.41
CA GLY A 25 -21.10 -37.45 -34.72
C GLY A 25 -20.14 -36.26 -34.62
N LEU A 26 -19.94 -35.52 -35.71
CA LEU A 26 -19.15 -34.29 -35.72
C LEU A 26 -19.75 -33.22 -34.79
N GLY A 27 -21.08 -33.05 -34.78
CA GLY A 27 -21.76 -32.09 -33.90
C GLY A 27 -21.52 -32.37 -32.43
N VAL A 28 -21.63 -33.64 -32.01
CA VAL A 28 -21.35 -34.06 -30.62
C VAL A 28 -19.89 -33.84 -30.26
N GLU A 29 -18.98 -34.19 -31.15
CA GLU A 29 -17.54 -34.05 -30.93
C GLU A 29 -17.09 -32.59 -30.82
N ILE A 30 -17.56 -31.72 -31.71
CA ILE A 30 -17.31 -30.27 -31.64
C ILE A 30 -17.89 -29.71 -30.33
N GLY A 31 -19.09 -30.18 -29.93
CA GLY A 31 -19.70 -29.81 -28.65
C GLY A 31 -18.80 -30.18 -27.46
N PHE A 32 -18.22 -31.39 -27.48
CA PHE A 32 -17.27 -31.83 -26.47
C PHE A 32 -15.98 -30.99 -26.46
N TRP A 33 -15.38 -30.71 -27.61
CA TRP A 33 -14.19 -29.85 -27.71
C TRP A 33 -14.45 -28.45 -27.16
N TYR A 34 -15.62 -27.89 -27.47
CA TYR A 34 -16.00 -26.57 -27.01
C TYR A 34 -16.25 -26.53 -25.49
N TRP A 35 -16.88 -27.57 -24.92
CA TRP A 35 -17.03 -27.70 -23.48
C TRP A 35 -15.68 -27.79 -22.77
N GLN A 36 -14.75 -28.62 -23.29
CA GLN A 36 -13.38 -28.72 -22.78
C GLN A 36 -12.65 -27.38 -22.88
N GLN A 37 -12.80 -26.67 -24.00
CA GLN A 37 -12.16 -25.37 -24.21
C GLN A 37 -12.67 -24.30 -23.24
N ARG A 38 -13.97 -24.26 -22.93
CA ARG A 38 -14.50 -23.37 -21.89
C ARG A 38 -13.91 -23.67 -20.52
N GLY A 39 -13.77 -24.95 -20.17
CA GLY A 39 -13.12 -25.37 -18.92
C GLY A 39 -11.67 -24.88 -18.84
N MET A 40 -10.92 -25.02 -19.94
CA MET A 40 -9.54 -24.52 -20.04
C MET A 40 -9.46 -23.00 -19.97
N GLN A 41 -10.38 -22.26 -20.60
CA GLN A 41 -10.38 -20.79 -20.52
C GLN A 41 -10.62 -20.31 -19.08
N ASN A 42 -11.61 -20.89 -18.38
CA ASN A 42 -11.83 -20.57 -16.96
C ASN A 42 -10.58 -20.84 -16.09
N ALA A 43 -9.87 -21.94 -16.37
CA ALA A 43 -8.64 -22.29 -15.67
C ALA A 43 -7.49 -21.33 -16.02
N ALA A 44 -7.35 -20.95 -17.29
CA ALA A 44 -6.33 -20.00 -17.75
C ALA A 44 -6.56 -18.62 -17.13
N ASP A 45 -7.81 -18.12 -17.11
CA ASP A 45 -8.17 -16.82 -16.52
C ASP A 45 -7.83 -16.78 -15.03
N ALA A 46 -8.23 -17.81 -14.29
CA ALA A 46 -7.93 -17.91 -12.86
C ALA A 46 -6.41 -18.00 -12.61
N ALA A 47 -5.68 -18.79 -13.40
CA ALA A 47 -4.24 -18.93 -13.26
C ALA A 47 -3.48 -17.65 -13.65
N ALA A 48 -3.92 -16.93 -14.68
CA ALA A 48 -3.33 -15.65 -15.07
C ALA A 48 -3.55 -14.57 -14.00
N LEU A 49 -4.76 -14.49 -13.42
CA LEU A 49 -5.03 -13.60 -12.29
C LEU A 49 -4.17 -13.94 -11.07
N ALA A 50 -3.98 -15.22 -10.77
CA ALA A 50 -3.14 -15.65 -9.66
C ALA A 50 -1.66 -15.30 -9.90
N ALA A 51 -1.15 -15.51 -11.12
CA ALA A 51 0.20 -15.08 -11.50
C ALA A 51 0.38 -13.56 -11.37
N ALA A 52 -0.57 -12.77 -11.87
CA ALA A 52 -0.54 -11.31 -11.78
C ALA A 52 -0.64 -10.80 -10.33
N THR A 53 -1.44 -11.48 -9.50
CA THR A 53 -1.58 -11.15 -8.08
C THR A 53 -0.31 -11.47 -7.30
N ASN A 54 0.37 -12.59 -7.63
CA ASN A 54 1.66 -12.93 -7.02
C ASN A 54 2.71 -11.88 -7.41
N GLY A 55 2.84 -11.54 -8.69
CA GLY A 55 3.69 -10.44 -9.13
C GLY A 55 5.21 -10.64 -8.97
N THR A 56 5.66 -11.70 -8.28
CA THR A 56 7.08 -11.95 -7.97
C THR A 56 7.69 -13.01 -8.91
N ALA A 57 8.97 -13.35 -8.73
CA ALA A 57 9.65 -14.44 -9.45
C ALA A 57 8.98 -15.82 -9.29
N THR A 58 8.07 -16.00 -8.32
CA THR A 58 7.37 -17.27 -8.05
C THR A 58 6.03 -17.42 -8.80
N TYR A 59 5.64 -16.42 -9.61
CA TYR A 59 4.35 -16.36 -10.30
C TYR A 59 3.98 -17.65 -11.07
N ALA A 60 4.97 -18.30 -11.69
CA ALA A 60 4.75 -19.49 -12.50
C ALA A 60 4.27 -20.67 -11.65
N GLY A 61 4.84 -20.86 -10.46
CA GLY A 61 4.41 -21.91 -9.54
C GLY A 61 2.95 -21.71 -9.11
N GLU A 62 2.56 -20.48 -8.83
CA GLU A 62 1.18 -20.13 -8.45
C GLU A 62 0.19 -20.39 -9.60
N ALA A 63 0.54 -19.98 -10.82
CA ALA A 63 -0.27 -20.27 -12.01
C ALA A 63 -0.49 -21.77 -12.21
N LEU A 64 0.57 -22.58 -12.10
CA LEU A 64 0.50 -24.03 -12.24
C LEU A 64 -0.37 -24.66 -11.14
N ALA A 65 -0.25 -24.18 -9.89
CA ALA A 65 -1.05 -24.66 -8.78
C ALA A 65 -2.55 -24.35 -8.96
N VAL A 66 -2.88 -23.15 -9.45
CA VAL A 66 -4.27 -22.78 -9.74
C VAL A 66 -4.82 -23.56 -10.92
N ALA A 67 -4.08 -23.70 -12.03
CA ALA A 67 -4.52 -24.51 -13.17
C ALA A 67 -4.82 -25.97 -12.76
N ALA A 68 -4.00 -26.56 -11.89
CA ALA A 68 -4.21 -27.89 -11.35
C ALA A 68 -5.52 -28.01 -10.52
N ARG A 69 -5.92 -26.96 -9.79
CA ARG A 69 -7.22 -26.94 -9.06
C ARG A 69 -8.44 -26.99 -9.98
N TYR A 70 -8.28 -26.52 -11.22
CA TYR A 70 -9.30 -26.63 -12.27
C TYR A 70 -9.20 -27.95 -13.07
N GLY A 71 -8.33 -28.88 -12.67
CA GLY A 71 -8.13 -30.17 -13.32
C GLY A 71 -7.09 -30.17 -14.45
N PHE A 72 -6.35 -29.07 -14.64
CA PHE A 72 -5.35 -28.90 -15.69
C PHE A 72 -3.93 -28.92 -15.10
N SER A 73 -3.50 -30.08 -14.64
CA SER A 73 -2.16 -30.28 -14.08
C SER A 73 -1.10 -30.37 -15.19
N ASN A 74 -0.07 -29.51 -15.12
CA ASN A 74 1.01 -29.50 -16.10
C ASN A 74 1.74 -30.86 -16.16
N GLY A 75 1.95 -31.40 -17.37
CA GLY A 75 2.65 -32.66 -17.60
C GLY A 75 1.80 -33.92 -17.34
N ALA A 76 0.53 -33.77 -16.97
CA ALA A 76 -0.39 -34.89 -16.78
C ALA A 76 -1.51 -34.87 -17.83
N ASN A 77 -2.06 -36.02 -18.20
CA ASN A 77 -3.22 -36.15 -19.10
C ASN A 77 -3.10 -35.36 -20.41
N ASN A 78 -1.89 -35.30 -21.01
CA ASN A 78 -1.59 -34.50 -22.19
C ASN A 78 -1.91 -33.00 -22.04
N VAL A 79 -1.82 -32.48 -20.82
CA VAL A 79 -1.97 -31.06 -20.51
C VAL A 79 -0.60 -30.43 -20.34
N THR A 80 -0.38 -29.28 -20.98
CA THR A 80 0.76 -28.40 -20.69
C THR A 80 0.24 -27.04 -20.25
N VAL A 81 0.88 -26.48 -19.22
CA VAL A 81 0.58 -25.15 -18.68
C VAL A 81 1.86 -24.33 -18.75
N ALA A 82 1.83 -23.26 -19.54
CA ALA A 82 2.94 -22.34 -19.69
C ALA A 82 2.54 -20.97 -19.14
N ALA A 83 3.30 -20.48 -18.16
CA ALA A 83 3.15 -19.13 -17.61
C ALA A 83 4.28 -18.22 -18.11
N SER A 84 3.97 -16.96 -18.37
CA SER A 84 4.94 -15.92 -18.76
C SER A 84 4.58 -14.61 -18.10
N ASN A 85 5.55 -13.79 -17.70
CA ASN A 85 5.37 -12.40 -17.25
C ASN A 85 5.86 -11.38 -18.29
N ALA A 86 6.21 -11.84 -19.49
CA ALA A 86 6.70 -11.01 -20.59
C ALA A 86 5.67 -10.92 -21.74
N ALA A 87 4.40 -11.18 -21.44
CA ALA A 87 3.35 -11.19 -22.46
C ALA A 87 3.00 -9.77 -22.89
N VAL A 88 2.63 -9.63 -24.17
CA VAL A 88 2.11 -8.36 -24.69
C VAL A 88 0.74 -8.10 -24.08
N CYS A 89 0.59 -6.95 -23.45
CA CYS A 89 -0.66 -6.52 -22.89
C CYS A 89 -1.64 -6.09 -23.99
N PRO A 90 -2.95 -6.40 -23.89
CA PRO A 90 -3.94 -5.94 -24.86
C PRO A 90 -3.99 -4.42 -25.05
N SER A 91 -3.63 -3.67 -23.99
CA SER A 91 -3.53 -2.21 -23.98
C SER A 91 -2.17 -1.65 -24.43
N GLY A 92 -1.23 -2.50 -24.84
CA GLY A 92 0.18 -2.15 -25.08
C GLY A 92 1.08 -2.35 -23.87
N GLY A 93 2.38 -2.64 -24.11
CA GLY A 93 3.36 -3.05 -23.09
C GLY A 93 3.67 -4.56 -23.13
N SER A 94 4.74 -4.99 -22.44
CA SER A 94 5.26 -6.38 -22.48
C SER A 94 5.43 -7.00 -21.09
N ASN A 95 4.71 -6.49 -20.09
CA ASN A 95 4.84 -6.86 -18.68
C ASN A 95 3.57 -7.54 -18.13
N CYS A 96 2.76 -8.12 -19.01
CA CYS A 96 1.57 -8.86 -18.61
C CYS A 96 1.91 -10.29 -18.22
N TYR A 97 1.13 -10.82 -17.28
CA TYR A 97 1.14 -12.23 -16.95
C TYR A 97 0.21 -12.96 -17.91
N SER A 98 0.72 -13.96 -18.62
CA SER A 98 -0.11 -14.86 -19.41
C SER A 98 0.01 -16.29 -18.91
N VAL A 99 -1.10 -17.01 -19.02
CA VAL A 99 -1.12 -18.46 -18.81
C VAL A 99 -1.77 -19.10 -20.02
N THR A 100 -1.03 -20.00 -20.65
CA THR A 100 -1.50 -20.81 -21.78
C THR A 100 -1.65 -22.26 -21.33
N ILE A 101 -2.85 -22.80 -21.43
CA ILE A 101 -3.17 -24.20 -21.19
C ILE A 101 -3.40 -24.86 -22.55
N THR A 102 -2.66 -25.93 -22.82
CA THR A 102 -2.85 -26.78 -24.00
C THR A 102 -3.24 -28.17 -23.57
N SER A 103 -4.24 -28.76 -24.21
CA SER A 103 -4.68 -30.13 -23.96
C SER A 103 -4.98 -30.85 -25.27
N THR A 104 -4.45 -32.05 -25.43
CA THR A 104 -4.75 -32.91 -26.59
C THR A 104 -5.94 -33.81 -26.28
N VAL A 105 -7.04 -33.61 -27.01
CA VAL A 105 -8.27 -34.43 -26.90
C VAL A 105 -8.34 -35.47 -28.02
N PRO A 106 -8.85 -36.68 -27.73
CA PRO A 106 -8.98 -37.72 -28.75
C PRO A 106 -10.03 -37.35 -29.80
N GLN A 107 -9.82 -37.86 -31.01
CA GLN A 107 -10.80 -37.81 -32.10
C GLN A 107 -11.56 -39.14 -32.16
N VAL A 108 -12.88 -39.10 -32.02
CA VAL A 108 -13.77 -40.26 -31.96
C VAL A 108 -14.64 -40.34 -33.22
N PHE A 109 -15.27 -39.25 -33.65
CA PHE A 109 -16.24 -39.28 -34.77
C PHE A 109 -15.69 -38.68 -36.06
N SER A 110 -14.78 -37.71 -35.97
CA SER A 110 -14.16 -37.04 -37.12
C SER A 110 -13.33 -38.01 -37.97
N GLN A 111 -12.78 -39.06 -37.36
CA GLN A 111 -12.05 -40.11 -38.08
C GLN A 111 -12.95 -40.88 -39.05
N LEU A 112 -14.26 -41.02 -38.74
CA LEU A 112 -15.23 -41.73 -39.58
C LEU A 112 -15.46 -41.05 -40.93
N VAL A 113 -15.24 -39.73 -40.99
CA VAL A 113 -15.40 -38.92 -42.21
C VAL A 113 -14.04 -38.56 -42.84
N GLY A 114 -12.97 -39.26 -42.46
CA GLY A 114 -11.63 -39.10 -43.05
C GLY A 114 -10.83 -37.90 -42.52
N TYR A 115 -11.30 -37.23 -41.46
CA TYR A 115 -10.51 -36.19 -40.79
C TYR A 115 -9.54 -36.84 -39.79
N ALA A 116 -8.24 -36.74 -40.07
CA ALA A 116 -7.16 -37.30 -39.24
C ALA A 116 -6.48 -36.26 -38.33
N GLY A 117 -6.99 -35.01 -38.31
CA GLY A 117 -6.38 -33.83 -37.68
C GLY A 117 -4.87 -33.75 -37.89
N ASN A 118 -4.12 -33.70 -36.80
CA ASN A 118 -2.67 -33.45 -36.78
C ASN A 118 -1.82 -34.71 -37.07
N GLY A 119 -2.45 -35.82 -37.47
CA GLY A 119 -1.76 -37.09 -37.75
C GLY A 119 -1.39 -37.93 -36.51
N GLN A 120 -1.81 -37.52 -35.30
CA GLN A 120 -1.52 -38.24 -34.05
C GLN A 120 -2.78 -38.69 -33.27
N GLY A 121 -3.93 -38.82 -33.94
CA GLY A 121 -5.15 -39.34 -33.32
C GLY A 121 -5.85 -38.41 -32.32
N GLY A 122 -5.48 -37.13 -32.29
CA GLY A 122 -6.07 -36.11 -31.42
C GLY A 122 -6.04 -34.70 -31.99
N VAL A 123 -6.86 -33.82 -31.41
CA VAL A 123 -6.85 -32.37 -31.67
C VAL A 123 -6.21 -31.67 -30.47
N SER A 124 -5.25 -30.77 -30.73
CA SER A 124 -4.71 -29.90 -29.70
C SER A 124 -5.64 -28.69 -29.52
N LEU A 125 -6.13 -28.51 -28.30
CA LEU A 125 -6.93 -27.36 -27.92
C LEU A 125 -6.09 -26.44 -27.04
N THR A 126 -6.18 -25.13 -27.26
CA THR A 126 -5.41 -24.13 -26.51
C THR A 126 -6.34 -23.06 -25.95
N ALA A 127 -6.06 -22.65 -24.72
CA ALA A 127 -6.66 -21.53 -24.04
C ALA A 127 -5.56 -20.64 -23.47
N THR A 128 -5.65 -19.34 -23.71
CA THR A 128 -4.67 -18.36 -23.23
C THR A 128 -5.41 -17.20 -22.59
N ALA A 129 -5.04 -16.89 -21.36
CA ALA A 129 -5.50 -15.71 -20.65
C ALA A 129 -4.32 -14.78 -20.36
N VAL A 130 -4.63 -13.49 -20.25
CA VAL A 130 -3.66 -12.43 -19.95
C VAL A 130 -4.21 -11.55 -18.85
N ALA A 131 -3.40 -11.26 -17.83
CA ALA A 131 -3.73 -10.41 -16.71
C ALA A 131 -2.61 -9.39 -16.44
N THR A 132 -3.01 -8.18 -16.05
CA THR A 132 -2.12 -7.16 -15.51
C THR A 132 -2.32 -7.04 -14.02
N GLN A 133 -1.27 -6.64 -13.31
CA GLN A 133 -1.43 -6.15 -11.95
C GLN A 133 -2.02 -4.74 -11.99
N GLY A 134 -3.11 -4.51 -11.26
CA GLY A 134 -3.67 -3.18 -11.04
C GLY A 134 -3.11 -2.56 -9.76
N THR A 135 -2.94 -1.23 -9.74
CA THR A 135 -2.65 -0.50 -8.51
C THR A 135 -3.95 -0.19 -7.78
N VAL A 136 -4.03 -0.57 -6.50
CA VAL A 136 -5.12 -0.11 -5.62
C VAL A 136 -4.67 1.19 -4.98
N GLN A 137 -5.37 2.29 -5.27
CA GLN A 137 -5.16 3.55 -4.57
C GLN A 137 -5.86 3.47 -3.21
N THR A 138 -5.10 3.45 -2.14
CA THR A 138 -5.61 3.60 -0.77
C THR A 138 -4.97 4.83 -0.14
N PRO A 139 -5.71 5.67 0.60
CA PRO A 139 -5.09 6.73 1.38
C PRO A 139 -4.21 6.13 2.48
N PHE A 140 -3.04 6.75 2.71
CA PHE A 140 -2.17 6.43 3.84
C PHE A 140 -2.40 7.43 4.96
N CYS A 141 -2.64 6.93 6.17
CA CYS A 141 -2.58 7.77 7.37
C CYS A 141 -1.21 7.72 8.05
N LEU A 142 -0.46 6.65 7.80
CA LEU A 142 0.89 6.49 8.32
C LEU A 142 1.75 5.87 7.23
N LEU A 143 2.81 6.57 6.87
CA LEU A 143 3.86 6.14 5.96
C LEU A 143 5.18 6.16 6.72
N GLY A 144 5.73 4.97 6.93
CA GLY A 144 7.10 4.79 7.36
C GLY A 144 8.03 4.79 6.14
N THR A 145 9.06 5.64 6.14
CA THR A 145 10.03 5.79 5.05
C THR A 145 11.37 5.11 5.34
N GLY A 146 11.51 4.48 6.50
CA GLY A 146 12.69 3.72 6.88
C GLY A 146 12.91 2.56 5.92
N THR A 147 14.15 2.38 5.47
CA THR A 147 14.49 1.39 4.40
C THR A 147 15.04 0.06 4.93
N SER A 148 15.21 -0.07 6.24
CA SER A 148 15.74 -1.29 6.86
C SER A 148 15.19 -1.50 8.27
N GLY A 149 15.29 -2.73 8.77
CA GLY A 149 14.87 -3.04 10.13
C GLY A 149 13.35 -2.93 10.32
N GLN A 150 12.95 -2.44 11.49
CA GLN A 150 11.55 -2.26 11.85
C GLN A 150 11.23 -0.77 11.83
N ASP A 151 10.46 -0.36 10.83
CA ASP A 151 10.15 1.04 10.56
C ASP A 151 8.88 1.44 11.31
N VAL A 152 7.80 0.66 11.21
CA VAL A 152 6.60 0.90 12.03
C VAL A 152 6.37 -0.21 13.04
N THR A 153 6.25 0.16 14.30
CA THR A 153 5.95 -0.75 15.42
C THR A 153 4.81 -0.21 16.29
N CYS A 154 3.81 -1.05 16.55
CA CYS A 154 2.82 -0.81 17.58
C CYS A 154 2.73 -1.99 18.55
N ASN A 155 3.11 -1.78 19.80
CA ASN A 155 2.97 -2.77 20.86
C ASN A 155 1.91 -2.29 21.83
N GLY A 156 0.71 -2.87 21.75
CA GLY A 156 -0.40 -2.62 22.66
C GLY A 156 -1.05 -1.25 22.50
N CYS A 157 -1.41 -0.81 21.29
CA CYS A 157 -2.01 0.51 21.05
C CYS A 157 -3.55 0.48 20.94
N PRO A 158 -4.34 0.14 21.98
CA PRO A 158 -5.79 -0.10 21.87
C PRO A 158 -6.62 1.17 21.58
N LYS A 159 -6.00 2.35 21.62
CA LYS A 159 -6.63 3.64 21.35
C LYS A 159 -6.29 4.21 19.96
N SER A 160 -5.51 3.48 19.18
CA SER A 160 -5.24 3.85 17.78
C SER A 160 -6.48 3.54 16.93
N ASN A 161 -6.84 4.46 16.05
CA ASN A 161 -7.96 4.32 15.13
C ASN A 161 -7.61 4.96 13.79
N LEU A 162 -7.16 4.14 12.85
CA LEU A 162 -6.83 4.51 11.47
C LEU A 162 -7.91 4.00 10.49
N SER A 163 -9.16 3.96 10.93
CA SER A 163 -10.28 3.49 10.10
C SER A 163 -10.43 4.33 8.84
N GLY A 164 -10.56 3.66 7.69
CA GLY A 164 -10.74 4.31 6.38
C GLY A 164 -9.44 4.64 5.66
N CYS A 165 -8.27 4.34 6.24
CA CYS A 165 -6.97 4.49 5.59
C CYS A 165 -6.06 3.29 5.87
N SER A 166 -4.87 3.31 5.27
CA SER A 166 -3.87 2.25 5.38
C SER A 166 -2.59 2.74 6.05
N ILE A 167 -1.83 1.77 6.57
CA ILE A 167 -0.47 1.97 7.06
C ILE A 167 0.47 1.37 6.03
N MET A 168 1.50 2.11 5.66
CA MET A 168 2.56 1.68 4.76
C MET A 168 3.92 1.82 5.46
N SER A 169 4.83 0.87 5.22
CA SER A 169 6.21 0.92 5.70
C SER A 169 7.16 0.50 4.57
N ASP A 170 8.22 1.27 4.37
CA ASP A 170 9.29 0.97 3.41
C ASP A 170 10.30 -0.06 3.93
N ALA A 171 10.09 -0.58 5.15
CA ALA A 171 10.79 -1.74 5.71
C ALA A 171 9.80 -2.73 6.34
N ASN A 172 10.02 -3.17 7.60
CA ASN A 172 9.07 -4.02 8.30
C ASN A 172 8.02 -3.19 9.07
N LEU A 173 6.81 -3.76 9.19
CA LEU A 173 5.63 -3.24 9.89
C LEU A 173 5.11 -4.30 10.89
N THR A 174 5.09 -3.99 12.18
CA THR A 174 4.67 -4.95 13.22
C THR A 174 3.69 -4.32 14.22
N CYS A 175 2.54 -4.95 14.44
CA CYS A 175 1.58 -4.58 15.47
C CYS A 175 1.22 -5.78 16.35
N ASN A 176 1.30 -5.61 17.68
CA ASN A 176 1.02 -6.62 18.67
C ASN A 176 -0.14 -6.17 19.57
N GLY A 177 -1.20 -6.97 19.65
CA GLY A 177 -2.34 -6.75 20.54
C GLY A 177 -3.42 -5.78 20.02
N HIS A 178 -3.15 -5.02 18.95
CA HIS A 178 -4.13 -4.18 18.24
C HIS A 178 -3.65 -3.92 16.81
N ASP A 179 -4.55 -3.89 15.82
CA ASP A 179 -4.23 -3.71 14.40
C ASP A 179 -4.22 -2.23 13.95
N MET A 180 -4.28 -1.32 14.91
CA MET A 180 -4.44 0.12 14.74
C MET A 180 -5.74 0.58 14.05
N GLY A 181 -6.68 -0.33 13.80
CA GLY A 181 -7.93 -0.05 13.10
C GLY A 181 -7.75 0.34 11.63
N ALA A 182 -6.57 0.10 11.03
CA ALA A 182 -6.30 0.42 9.63
C ALA A 182 -6.96 -0.59 8.68
N SER A 183 -7.27 -0.16 7.46
CA SER A 183 -7.83 -1.04 6.41
C SER A 183 -6.80 -2.04 5.92
N PHE A 184 -5.59 -1.56 5.66
CA PHE A 184 -4.46 -2.39 5.27
C PHE A 184 -3.19 -2.04 6.07
N GLY A 185 -2.42 -3.06 6.40
CA GLY A 185 -1.01 -2.95 6.79
C GLY A 185 -0.13 -3.42 5.63
N LEU A 186 0.56 -2.48 5.00
CA LEU A 186 1.41 -2.71 3.84
C LEU A 186 2.88 -2.54 4.24
N ALA A 187 3.74 -3.41 3.74
CA ALA A 187 5.19 -3.33 4.00
C ALA A 187 6.01 -3.79 2.80
N VAL A 188 7.13 -3.10 2.54
CA VAL A 188 8.16 -3.60 1.61
C VAL A 188 8.79 -4.88 2.15
N GLY A 189 9.09 -4.89 3.45
CA GLY A 189 9.49 -6.08 4.18
C GLY A 189 8.28 -6.90 4.60
N THR A 190 8.21 -7.18 5.90
CA THR A 190 7.15 -7.99 6.51
C THR A 190 6.08 -7.11 7.13
N ALA A 191 4.81 -7.33 6.76
CA ALA A 191 3.65 -6.80 7.47
C ALA A 191 3.11 -7.87 8.44
N ALA A 192 3.08 -7.56 9.73
CA ALA A 192 2.63 -8.47 10.79
C ALA A 192 1.69 -7.76 11.77
N GLY A 193 0.45 -8.25 11.88
CA GLY A 193 -0.52 -7.81 12.89
C GLY A 193 -1.14 -6.41 12.70
N CYS A 194 -0.63 -5.57 11.79
CA CYS A 194 -1.18 -4.24 11.50
C CYS A 194 -2.25 -4.26 10.41
N GLY A 195 -3.32 -3.51 10.60
CA GLY A 195 -4.46 -3.40 9.68
C GLY A 195 -5.29 -4.68 9.55
N ALA A 196 -6.52 -4.52 9.05
CA ALA A 196 -7.46 -5.62 8.84
C ALA A 196 -6.96 -6.64 7.80
N ALA A 197 -6.20 -6.18 6.81
CA ALA A 197 -5.53 -7.04 5.84
C ALA A 197 -4.05 -6.67 5.70
N GLN A 198 -3.17 -7.68 5.70
CA GLN A 198 -1.72 -7.50 5.67
C GLN A 198 -1.14 -7.89 4.32
N LYS A 199 -0.23 -7.07 3.78
CA LYS A 199 0.50 -7.34 2.54
C LYS A 199 1.97 -6.98 2.71
N SER A 200 2.80 -8.02 2.66
CA SER A 200 4.26 -7.92 2.61
C SER A 200 4.74 -7.83 1.15
N ASN A 201 5.99 -7.39 0.95
CA ASN A 201 6.64 -7.28 -0.36
C ASN A 201 5.92 -6.36 -1.35
N VAL A 202 5.28 -5.29 -0.86
CA VAL A 202 4.77 -4.23 -1.75
C VAL A 202 5.93 -3.32 -2.20
N PRO A 203 5.82 -2.60 -3.32
CA PRO A 203 6.84 -1.63 -3.72
C PRO A 203 7.00 -0.49 -2.69
N PRO A 204 8.21 0.09 -2.54
CA PRO A 204 8.44 1.22 -1.65
C PRO A 204 7.70 2.48 -2.14
N VAL A 205 7.35 3.35 -1.20
CA VAL A 205 6.67 4.63 -1.45
C VAL A 205 7.59 5.75 -0.99
N SER A 206 8.15 6.48 -1.95
CA SER A 206 8.93 7.68 -1.65
C SER A 206 8.09 8.73 -0.93
N ASP A 207 8.74 9.52 -0.07
CA ASP A 207 8.13 10.64 0.62
C ASP A 207 7.41 11.58 -0.37
N PRO A 208 6.06 11.70 -0.30
CA PRO A 208 5.28 12.51 -1.21
C PRO A 208 5.50 14.02 -1.04
N TYR A 209 6.11 14.45 0.06
CA TYR A 209 6.30 15.85 0.43
C TYR A 209 7.75 16.32 0.35
N ALA A 210 8.69 15.45 -0.03
CA ALA A 210 10.11 15.79 -0.21
C ALA A 210 10.36 17.00 -1.14
N GLY A 211 9.49 17.22 -2.13
CA GLY A 211 9.58 18.36 -3.04
C GLY A 211 9.36 19.73 -2.38
N LEU A 212 8.74 19.78 -1.20
CA LEU A 212 8.50 21.03 -0.45
C LEU A 212 9.78 21.61 0.16
N ALA A 213 10.88 20.85 0.22
CA ALA A 213 12.18 21.34 0.66
C ALA A 213 12.65 22.57 -0.13
N GLY A 214 12.35 22.63 -1.44
CA GLY A 214 12.66 23.79 -2.28
C GLY A 214 11.81 25.04 -1.97
N SER A 215 10.77 24.90 -1.14
CA SER A 215 9.86 25.97 -0.72
C SER A 215 10.09 26.43 0.72
N ILE A 216 11.07 25.84 1.43
CA ILE A 216 11.48 26.31 2.76
C ILE A 216 11.93 27.77 2.65
N PRO A 217 11.39 28.70 3.47
CA PRO A 217 11.83 30.09 3.46
C PRO A 217 13.32 30.24 3.73
N ALA A 218 13.96 31.25 3.11
CA ALA A 218 15.38 31.47 3.29
C ALA A 218 15.75 31.76 4.75
N ASN A 219 16.85 31.15 5.22
CA ASN A 219 17.43 31.42 6.52
C ASN A 219 17.89 32.88 6.62
N ILE A 220 17.35 33.63 7.59
CA ILE A 220 17.69 35.04 7.85
C ILE A 220 18.50 35.23 9.14
N CYS A 221 18.95 34.15 9.79
CA CYS A 221 19.59 34.16 11.10
C CYS A 221 21.05 34.63 11.08
N GLY A 222 21.65 34.82 9.89
CA GLY A 222 23.00 35.36 9.75
C GLY A 222 24.09 34.53 10.43
N GLY A 223 23.85 33.24 10.68
CA GLY A 223 24.76 32.34 11.39
C GLY A 223 24.72 32.43 12.92
N ALA A 224 23.82 33.22 13.50
CA ALA A 224 23.63 33.31 14.95
C ALA A 224 22.29 32.68 15.36
N TYR A 225 22.34 31.75 16.32
CA TYR A 225 21.19 30.99 16.81
C TYR A 225 21.04 31.16 18.32
N PRO A 226 20.75 32.38 18.81
CA PRO A 226 20.72 32.66 20.25
C PRO A 226 19.57 31.97 20.97
N GLY A 227 18.58 31.45 20.23
CA GLY A 227 17.33 31.00 20.79
C GLY A 227 16.50 32.16 21.33
N GLY A 228 15.38 31.83 21.97
CA GLY A 228 14.52 32.84 22.55
C GLY A 228 13.32 32.29 23.31
N ASN A 229 12.70 33.19 24.05
CA ASN A 229 11.44 32.94 24.72
C ASN A 229 10.29 33.41 23.83
N LEU A 230 9.35 32.52 23.55
CA LEU A 230 8.11 32.85 22.85
C LEU A 230 6.98 33.06 23.86
N ASN A 231 6.15 34.08 23.61
CA ASN A 231 4.94 34.35 24.39
C ASN A 231 3.86 34.99 23.50
N GLY A 232 2.63 35.07 24.01
CA GLY A 232 1.46 35.55 23.28
C GLY A 232 1.51 36.99 22.75
N ALA A 233 2.47 37.83 23.13
CA ALA A 233 2.63 39.19 22.60
C ALA A 233 3.50 39.27 21.32
N SER A 234 3.86 38.12 20.74
CA SER A 234 4.76 38.05 19.59
C SER A 234 4.13 38.62 18.31
N VAL A 235 4.89 39.43 17.57
CA VAL A 235 4.49 39.89 16.22
C VAL A 235 4.73 38.77 15.21
N TRP A 236 3.66 38.41 14.48
CA TRP A 236 3.61 37.33 13.49
C TRP A 236 3.40 37.89 12.07
N PRO A 237 4.49 38.08 11.29
CA PRO A 237 4.39 38.26 9.84
C PRO A 237 3.89 36.97 9.15
N ALA A 238 3.66 37.04 7.84
CA ALA A 238 3.29 35.88 7.03
C ALA A 238 4.32 34.74 7.13
N THR A 239 5.61 35.06 7.22
CA THR A 239 6.69 34.10 7.51
C THR A 239 7.46 34.58 8.73
N LYS A 240 7.41 33.83 9.83
CA LYS A 240 8.17 34.10 11.05
C LYS A 240 9.35 33.13 11.12
N VAL A 241 10.56 33.64 10.94
CA VAL A 241 11.80 32.88 11.17
C VAL A 241 12.28 33.11 12.60
N LEU A 242 12.58 32.02 13.30
CA LEU A 242 13.05 31.95 14.67
C LEU A 242 14.41 31.25 14.68
N CYS A 243 15.41 31.88 15.29
CA CYS A 243 16.81 31.45 15.19
C CYS A 243 17.26 30.77 16.49
N GLY A 244 17.55 29.47 16.43
CA GLY A 244 17.90 28.67 17.59
C GLY A 244 16.69 28.17 18.39
N ASN A 245 16.95 27.59 19.55
CA ASN A 245 15.94 26.96 20.40
C ASN A 245 14.87 27.96 20.86
N GLN A 246 13.60 27.56 20.77
CA GLN A 246 12.47 28.38 21.15
C GLN A 246 11.74 27.75 22.33
N THR A 247 11.68 28.46 23.46
CA THR A 247 11.00 27.99 24.67
C THR A 247 9.77 28.85 24.91
N LEU A 248 8.60 28.22 25.08
CA LEU A 248 7.41 28.97 25.47
C LEU A 248 7.55 29.48 26.92
N THR A 249 7.15 30.72 27.14
CA THR A 249 7.06 31.33 28.49
C THR A 249 5.64 31.77 28.83
N GLY A 250 4.70 31.42 27.95
CA GLY A 250 3.27 31.65 28.04
C GLY A 250 2.62 31.08 26.79
N ASP A 251 1.29 30.99 26.79
CA ASP A 251 0.57 30.49 25.62
C ASP A 251 0.79 31.41 24.41
N VAL A 252 0.95 30.77 23.25
CA VAL A 252 1.23 31.43 21.97
C VAL A 252 0.10 31.09 21.01
N VAL A 253 -0.47 32.11 20.36
CA VAL A 253 -1.43 31.95 19.28
C VAL A 253 -0.80 32.43 17.97
N VAL A 254 -0.75 31.53 16.98
CA VAL A 254 -0.20 31.77 15.65
C VAL A 254 -1.35 32.10 14.69
N PRO A 255 -1.31 33.27 14.01
CA PRO A 255 -2.35 33.64 13.06
C PRO A 255 -2.46 32.70 11.85
N LYS A 256 -3.64 32.70 11.22
CA LYS A 256 -3.91 31.96 9.99
C LYS A 256 -2.95 32.38 8.87
N GLY A 257 -2.44 31.39 8.15
CA GLY A 257 -1.56 31.55 6.99
C GLY A 257 -0.11 31.82 7.34
N THR A 258 0.24 31.87 8.63
CA THR A 258 1.62 32.05 9.06
C THR A 258 2.43 30.77 8.84
N VAL A 259 3.62 30.93 8.23
CA VAL A 259 4.67 29.92 8.18
C VAL A 259 5.68 30.23 9.28
N VAL A 260 5.76 29.36 10.28
CA VAL A 260 6.72 29.46 11.38
C VAL A 260 7.92 28.59 11.03
N VAL A 261 9.10 29.20 10.94
CA VAL A 261 10.35 28.50 10.63
C VAL A 261 11.24 28.57 11.85
N ILE A 262 11.68 27.42 12.36
CA ILE A 262 12.69 27.33 13.41
C ILE A 262 13.97 26.82 12.75
N GLU A 263 14.96 27.71 12.71
CA GLU A 263 16.27 27.49 12.11
C GLU A 263 17.25 27.04 13.20
N ASN A 264 17.86 25.86 13.04
CA ASN A 264 18.88 25.34 13.96
C ASN A 264 18.43 25.31 15.43
N GLY A 265 17.21 24.84 15.68
CA GLY A 265 16.71 24.65 17.03
C GLY A 265 15.39 23.91 17.10
N TYR A 266 14.99 23.61 18.33
CA TYR A 266 13.74 22.94 18.66
C TYR A 266 12.69 23.92 19.20
N LEU A 267 11.44 23.46 19.27
CA LEU A 267 10.35 24.11 20.00
C LEU A 267 10.09 23.38 21.32
N ASP A 268 10.37 24.00 22.46
CA ASP A 268 10.01 23.51 23.79
C ASP A 268 8.73 24.19 24.26
N LEU A 269 7.68 23.38 24.42
CA LEU A 269 6.37 23.81 24.88
C LEU A 269 6.41 24.27 26.33
N ASN A 270 7.35 23.77 27.15
CA ASN A 270 7.58 24.20 28.52
C ASN A 270 6.29 24.32 29.35
N GLY A 271 5.37 23.37 29.22
CA GLY A 271 4.10 23.35 29.94
C GLY A 271 3.02 24.31 29.43
N HIS A 272 3.26 25.01 28.32
CA HIS A 272 2.35 25.97 27.70
C HIS A 272 1.74 25.47 26.38
N THR A 273 0.79 26.23 25.86
CA THR A 273 0.11 25.92 24.59
C THR A 273 0.74 26.68 23.42
N PHE A 274 1.16 25.95 22.39
CA PHE A 274 1.41 26.49 21.06
C PHE A 274 0.17 26.25 20.18
N ASP A 275 -0.60 27.31 19.91
CA ASP A 275 -1.86 27.23 19.17
C ASP A 275 -1.73 27.86 17.77
N ALA A 276 -1.57 26.99 16.77
CA ALA A 276 -1.62 27.27 15.34
C ALA A 276 -2.86 26.65 14.67
N SER A 277 -3.95 26.44 15.42
CA SER A 277 -5.20 25.87 14.90
C SER A 277 -5.95 26.74 13.89
N ALA A 278 -5.57 28.00 13.74
CA ALA A 278 -6.17 28.91 12.77
C ALA A 278 -5.81 28.57 11.30
N GLY A 279 -4.86 27.65 11.05
CA GLY A 279 -4.41 27.27 9.71
C GLY A 279 -2.98 27.75 9.43
N ALA A 280 -1.98 27.13 10.03
CA ALA A 280 -0.57 27.53 9.91
C ALA A 280 0.36 26.31 9.81
N THR A 281 1.60 26.54 9.38
CA THR A 281 2.60 25.49 9.19
C THR A 281 3.83 25.81 10.03
N VAL A 282 4.34 24.79 10.73
CA VAL A 282 5.61 24.84 11.45
C VAL A 282 6.66 24.08 10.66
N ILE A 283 7.82 24.69 10.44
CA ILE A 283 8.95 24.14 9.70
C ILE A 283 10.15 24.08 10.64
N LEU A 284 10.76 22.91 10.73
CA LEU A 284 12.03 22.67 11.43
C LEU A 284 13.12 22.46 10.37
N THR A 285 14.06 23.39 10.28
CA THR A 285 15.10 23.40 9.22
C THR A 285 16.43 23.88 9.77
N GLY A 286 17.49 23.77 8.97
CA GLY A 286 18.79 24.33 9.24
C GLY A 286 19.93 23.47 8.73
N THR A 287 20.98 23.36 9.54
CA THR A 287 22.25 22.69 9.25
C THR A 287 22.30 21.36 9.98
N ALA A 288 22.38 20.27 9.22
CA ALA A 288 22.54 18.92 9.78
C ALA A 288 23.80 18.80 10.66
N GLY A 289 23.72 18.05 11.76
CA GLY A 289 24.89 17.60 12.53
C GLY A 289 25.17 18.35 13.83
N ALA A 290 24.67 19.58 14.00
CA ALA A 290 25.07 20.45 15.11
C ALA A 290 23.92 20.89 16.04
N TYR A 291 22.67 20.70 15.61
CA TYR A 291 21.50 21.21 16.30
C TYR A 291 20.40 20.15 16.35
N ASP A 292 19.50 20.35 17.30
CA ASP A 292 18.29 19.57 17.48
C ASP A 292 17.13 20.27 16.75
N HIS A 293 16.30 19.50 16.03
CA HIS A 293 15.22 20.00 15.18
C HIS A 293 13.94 19.20 15.43
N PHE A 294 13.41 19.29 16.64
CA PHE A 294 12.19 18.59 17.05
C PHE A 294 11.25 19.49 17.86
N VAL A 295 10.06 18.96 18.18
CA VAL A 295 9.15 19.56 19.16
C VAL A 295 9.26 18.78 20.47
N THR A 296 9.27 19.47 21.60
CA THR A 296 9.39 18.83 22.91
C THR A 296 8.63 19.57 24.01
N ASP A 297 8.64 18.99 25.20
CA ASP A 297 8.12 19.55 26.44
C ASP A 297 9.07 19.19 27.60
N LEU A 298 10.39 19.34 27.36
CA LEU A 298 11.44 18.88 28.28
C LEU A 298 11.37 19.56 29.64
N SER A 299 11.00 20.85 29.64
CA SER A 299 11.07 21.69 30.83
C SER A 299 9.92 21.43 31.80
N HIS A 300 8.75 20.98 31.31
CA HIS A 300 7.59 20.62 32.14
C HIS A 300 6.79 19.43 31.54
N PRO A 301 7.35 18.20 31.55
CA PRO A 301 6.82 17.07 30.80
C PRO A 301 5.33 16.78 31.04
N GLY A 302 4.57 16.80 29.95
CA GLY A 302 3.17 16.39 29.86
C GLY A 302 2.17 17.44 30.30
N LYS A 303 2.59 18.71 30.37
CA LYS A 303 1.68 19.84 30.57
C LYS A 303 1.56 20.69 29.31
N GLY A 304 2.53 20.63 28.40
CA GLY A 304 2.50 21.34 27.13
C GLY A 304 1.43 20.83 26.18
N THR A 305 0.91 21.72 25.34
CA THR A 305 -0.02 21.38 24.26
C THR A 305 0.46 21.99 22.95
N ILE A 306 0.54 21.18 21.90
CA ILE A 306 0.73 21.67 20.53
C ILE A 306 -0.54 21.43 19.75
N ASN A 307 -1.15 22.52 19.29
CA ASN A 307 -2.40 22.49 18.53
C ASN A 307 -2.13 23.12 17.15
N ILE A 308 -2.10 22.31 16.10
CA ILE A 308 -1.83 22.80 14.74
C ILE A 308 -2.93 22.29 13.82
N THR A 309 -3.53 23.18 13.05
CA THR A 309 -4.32 22.81 11.89
C THR A 309 -3.60 23.34 10.67
N ALA A 310 -3.30 22.44 9.73
CA ALA A 310 -2.64 22.80 8.49
C ALA A 310 -3.48 23.82 7.70
N PRO A 311 -2.84 24.71 6.93
CA PRO A 311 -3.57 25.60 6.04
C PRO A 311 -4.27 24.80 4.94
N THR A 312 -5.40 25.30 4.45
CA THR A 312 -6.20 24.63 3.39
C THR A 312 -5.87 25.13 1.97
N SER A 313 -4.87 26.01 1.83
CA SER A 313 -4.48 26.62 0.56
C SER A 313 -3.05 27.16 0.64
N GLY A 314 -2.44 27.44 -0.51
CA GLY A 314 -1.06 27.93 -0.61
C GLY A 314 -0.04 26.80 -0.67
N THR A 315 1.25 27.14 -0.71
CA THR A 315 2.35 26.18 -0.88
C THR A 315 2.36 25.07 0.16
N TRP A 316 2.02 25.40 1.40
CA TRP A 316 2.01 24.48 2.54
C TRP A 316 0.63 23.88 2.82
N SER A 317 -0.29 23.93 1.85
CA SER A 317 -1.64 23.38 2.00
C SER A 317 -1.59 21.92 2.45
N GLY A 318 -2.26 21.61 3.56
CA GLY A 318 -2.30 20.29 4.15
C GLY A 318 -1.11 19.96 5.07
N ILE A 319 -0.06 20.78 5.14
CA ILE A 319 1.12 20.53 5.98
C ILE A 319 1.03 21.30 7.31
N ALA A 320 1.00 20.57 8.42
CA ALA A 320 0.97 21.15 9.77
C ALA A 320 2.38 21.29 10.35
N LEU A 321 3.17 20.21 10.26
CA LEU A 321 4.56 20.17 10.70
C LEU A 321 5.40 19.57 9.57
N TYR A 322 6.51 20.24 9.26
CA TYR A 322 7.46 19.83 8.24
C TYR A 322 8.87 19.88 8.79
N GLN A 323 9.64 18.82 8.63
CA GLN A 323 11.06 18.81 8.91
C GLN A 323 11.82 18.72 7.60
N ASP A 324 12.85 19.56 7.49
CA ASP A 324 13.68 19.64 6.30
C ASP A 324 14.39 18.30 6.04
N PRO A 325 14.18 17.66 4.87
CA PRO A 325 14.79 16.36 4.56
C PRO A 325 16.32 16.41 4.39
N ALA A 326 16.93 17.60 4.36
CA ALA A 326 18.39 17.75 4.40
C ALA A 326 18.99 17.45 5.78
N LEU A 327 18.17 17.44 6.83
CA LEU A 327 18.61 17.13 8.19
C LEU A 327 18.83 15.62 8.38
N THR A 328 19.85 15.24 9.17
CA THR A 328 20.24 13.83 9.38
C THR A 328 20.55 13.45 10.83
N SER A 329 20.43 14.37 11.78
CA SER A 329 20.75 14.13 13.21
C SER A 329 20.04 15.16 14.10
N GLY A 330 19.83 14.81 15.36
CA GLY A 330 19.09 15.67 16.31
C GLY A 330 17.60 15.76 15.97
N LEU A 331 17.02 14.73 15.34
CA LEU A 331 15.66 14.77 14.78
C LEU A 331 14.65 13.97 15.60
N ASP A 332 15.14 12.97 16.32
CA ASP A 332 14.31 11.98 16.98
C ASP A 332 13.49 12.59 18.10
N MET A 333 12.22 12.21 18.13
CA MET A 333 11.27 12.61 19.15
C MET A 333 10.94 11.40 20.01
N SER A 334 11.31 11.44 21.28
CA SER A 334 11.02 10.37 22.23
C SER A 334 10.24 10.90 23.42
N PHE A 335 9.03 10.38 23.62
CA PHE A 335 8.18 10.75 24.74
C PHE A 335 7.88 9.51 25.59
N SER A 336 8.19 9.58 26.88
CA SER A 336 7.94 8.49 27.83
C SER A 336 7.15 8.99 29.04
N GLY A 337 6.02 8.33 29.34
CA GLY A 337 5.13 8.70 30.44
C GLY A 337 4.26 9.93 30.12
N ASN A 338 4.70 11.11 30.56
CA ASN A 338 3.97 12.36 30.48
C ASN A 338 4.31 13.10 29.19
N MET A 339 3.54 12.81 28.13
CA MET A 339 3.72 13.43 26.82
C MET A 339 2.97 14.75 26.72
N PRO A 340 3.48 15.74 25.97
CA PRO A 340 2.66 16.88 25.60
C PRO A 340 1.45 16.41 24.78
N THR A 341 0.38 17.19 24.84
CA THR A 341 -0.82 16.92 24.04
C THR A 341 -0.58 17.34 22.60
N PHE A 342 -0.63 16.38 21.67
CA PHE A 342 -0.54 16.62 20.23
C PHE A 342 -1.94 16.66 19.61
N ASN A 343 -2.41 17.85 19.26
CA ASN A 343 -3.63 18.06 18.49
C ASN A 343 -3.26 18.57 17.10
N ILE A 344 -2.93 17.65 16.20
CA ILE A 344 -2.47 18.02 14.85
C ILE A 344 -3.49 17.53 13.81
N PHE A 345 -3.97 18.46 12.99
CA PHE A 345 -4.84 18.20 11.83
C PHE A 345 -4.11 18.60 10.55
N GLY A 346 -3.84 17.63 9.67
CA GLY A 346 -3.04 17.82 8.46
C GLY A 346 -1.94 16.77 8.32
N VAL A 347 -0.82 17.15 7.72
CA VAL A 347 0.34 16.30 7.52
C VAL A 347 1.41 16.65 8.54
N VAL A 348 1.97 15.61 9.15
CA VAL A 348 3.24 15.69 9.89
C VAL A 348 4.27 14.94 9.07
N ASP A 349 5.18 15.68 8.44
CA ASP A 349 6.29 15.12 7.68
C ASP A 349 7.59 15.31 8.46
N VAL A 350 8.07 14.23 9.05
CA VAL A 350 9.38 14.12 9.67
C VAL A 350 10.07 12.83 9.19
N SER A 351 10.17 12.68 7.87
CA SER A 351 10.69 11.50 7.15
C SER A 351 12.17 11.14 7.42
N LYS A 352 12.85 11.88 8.29
CA LYS A 352 14.23 11.62 8.76
C LYS A 352 14.36 11.47 10.26
N ALA A 353 13.24 11.49 10.98
CA ALA A 353 13.19 11.35 12.43
C ALA A 353 12.54 10.04 12.85
N ASP A 354 13.05 9.46 13.93
CA ASP A 354 12.35 8.43 14.67
C ASP A 354 11.37 9.07 15.66
N LEU A 355 10.09 8.72 15.58
CA LEU A 355 9.08 9.08 16.57
C LEU A 355 8.80 7.89 17.50
N THR A 356 9.28 8.00 18.74
CA THR A 356 9.02 7.03 19.80
C THR A 356 8.00 7.56 20.80
N VAL A 357 6.90 6.84 20.95
CA VAL A 357 5.82 7.17 21.88
C VAL A 357 5.61 6.01 22.86
N ARG A 358 5.95 6.26 24.12
CA ARG A 358 5.84 5.30 25.23
C ARG A 358 4.91 5.88 26.28
N ALA A 359 3.61 5.65 26.14
CA ALA A 359 2.62 6.27 27.03
C ALA A 359 1.53 5.30 27.47
N CYS A 360 0.86 5.69 28.55
CA CYS A 360 -0.30 5.01 29.12
C CYS A 360 -1.55 5.69 28.54
N GLY A 361 -2.16 5.14 27.48
CA GLY A 361 -3.46 5.62 26.97
C GLY A 361 -3.47 6.68 25.86
N SER A 362 -2.32 6.98 25.22
CA SER A 362 -2.29 7.85 24.03
C SER A 362 -3.08 7.28 22.84
N SER A 363 -3.81 8.13 22.12
CA SER A 363 -4.58 7.79 20.94
C SER A 363 -4.00 8.44 19.68
N VAL A 364 -3.86 7.66 18.60
CA VAL A 364 -3.60 8.17 17.25
C VAL A 364 -4.88 8.00 16.44
N THR A 365 -5.43 9.07 15.88
CA THR A 365 -6.71 9.04 15.14
C THR A 365 -6.49 9.46 13.69
N ALA A 366 -7.18 8.81 12.75
CA ALA A 366 -7.06 8.91 11.29
C ALA A 366 -7.35 10.29 10.66
N THR A 367 -7.46 11.37 11.43
CA THR A 367 -7.74 12.72 10.88
C THR A 367 -6.51 13.38 10.24
N THR A 368 -5.37 12.69 10.24
CA THR A 368 -4.03 13.26 10.06
C THR A 368 -3.16 12.24 9.33
N THR A 369 -2.40 12.67 8.32
CA THR A 369 -1.42 11.80 7.60
C THR A 369 -0.03 12.04 8.17
N HIS A 370 0.67 10.97 8.52
CA HIS A 370 2.02 11.04 9.07
C HIS A 370 3.01 10.40 8.10
N VAL A 371 4.10 11.11 7.78
CA VAL A 371 5.24 10.58 7.02
C VAL A 371 6.46 10.67 7.93
N LEU A 372 7.00 9.51 8.34
CA LEU A 372 7.97 9.37 9.43
C LEU A 372 9.05 8.35 9.03
N ASP A 373 10.29 8.44 9.54
CA ASP A 373 11.34 7.45 9.19
C ASP A 373 11.17 6.14 9.95
N ALA A 374 10.82 6.21 11.24
CA ALA A 374 10.33 5.10 12.02
C ALA A 374 9.37 5.56 13.12
N VAL A 375 8.42 4.71 13.48
CA VAL A 375 7.46 4.98 14.55
C VAL A 375 7.38 3.80 15.50
N VAL A 376 7.71 4.04 16.77
CA VAL A 376 7.61 3.01 17.82
C VAL A 376 6.61 3.44 18.86
N TYR A 377 5.41 2.86 18.81
CA TYR A 377 4.43 2.93 19.89
C TYR A 377 4.63 1.73 20.82
N GLN A 378 5.00 1.96 22.09
CA GLN A 378 5.09 0.89 23.08
C GLN A 378 4.24 1.22 24.31
N PHE A 379 3.19 0.44 24.51
CA PHE A 379 2.34 0.45 25.69
C PHE A 379 2.63 -0.80 26.51
N SER A 380 3.18 -0.62 27.70
CA SER A 380 3.30 -1.69 28.68
C SER A 380 2.07 -1.64 29.59
N ILE A 381 1.23 -2.68 29.58
CA ILE A 381 0.23 -2.89 30.64
C ILE A 381 1.00 -3.54 31.81
N PRO A 382 1.24 -2.84 32.94
CA PRO A 382 1.90 -3.49 34.07
C PRO A 382 0.96 -4.57 34.65
N LEU A 383 1.46 -5.79 34.73
CA LEU A 383 0.98 -6.82 35.66
C LEU A 383 1.40 -6.44 37.10
N SER A 384 0.90 -5.30 37.58
CA SER A 384 0.66 -4.99 38.99
C SER A 384 -0.01 -3.62 39.04
N ALA A 385 -1.15 -3.57 39.71
CA ALA A 385 -1.99 -2.40 39.85
C ALA A 385 -1.31 -1.36 40.75
N THR A 386 -0.44 -0.52 40.18
CA THR A 386 -0.01 0.72 40.84
C THR A 386 0.21 1.83 39.82
N ALA A 387 -0.93 2.39 39.39
CA ALA A 387 -1.16 3.78 38.94
C ALA A 387 -0.14 4.44 37.99
N CYS A 388 -0.48 4.42 36.69
CA CYS A 388 -0.30 5.60 35.85
C CYS A 388 -1.10 6.76 36.50
N HIS A 389 -0.42 7.67 37.20
CA HIS A 389 -1.01 8.89 37.78
C HIS A 389 -0.79 10.09 36.83
N PRO A 390 -1.72 11.08 36.81
CA PRO A 390 -1.70 12.25 35.93
C PRO A 390 -0.63 13.31 36.24
#